data_AF-A0A4Z2I8L1-F1
#
_entry.id   AF-A0A4Z2I8L1-F1
#
_cell.length_a   1.000
_cell.length_b   1.000
_cell.length_c   1.000
_cell.angle_alpha   90.00
_cell.angle_beta   90.00
_cell.angle_gamma   90.00
#
_symmetry.space_group_name_H-M   'P 1'
#
loop_
_entity.id
_entity.type
_entity.pdbx_description
1 polymer ?
#
loop_
_entity_poly.entity_id
_entity_poly.type
_entity_poly.pdbx_seq_one_letter_code
_entity_poly.pdbx_strand_id
1 'polypeptide(L)'
;MHSYMQLLQQHSSLEYSQSQLSLLSVCRDPVRTGRPGEPRLEWKVKVRADGTRYVARRPARDRILRERALRIREERSGGMTTDDDAMSEMKMGRYWSKEERKQHLARAREQRKRREFMQKSRLECLKEGPGSGAEGRKEVNILELSHKKMMKKRNKKILDNWMTIQELMSHGARVPEGSKVHNAFLSVTTV
;
A
#
# COMPACT_ATOMS: atom_id res chain seq x y z
N MET A 1 63.62 19.20 50.26
CA MET A 1 63.06 18.21 51.21
C MET A 1 61.55 18.33 51.17
N HIS A 2 60.84 17.43 50.48
CA HIS A 2 59.37 17.46 50.42
C HIS A 2 58.80 17.09 51.79
N SER A 3 57.91 17.91 52.34
CA SER A 3 57.29 17.67 53.65
C SER A 3 56.35 16.46 53.57
N TYR A 4 56.41 15.57 54.56
CA TYR A 4 55.57 14.36 54.67
C TYR A 4 54.07 14.68 54.53
N MET A 5 53.64 15.83 55.05
CA MET A 5 52.27 16.32 54.94
C MET A 5 51.85 16.60 53.49
N GLN A 6 52.77 17.08 52.66
CA GLN A 6 52.51 17.34 51.25
C GLN A 6 52.33 16.04 50.47
N LEU A 7 53.05 14.98 50.86
CA LEU A 7 52.89 13.66 50.27
C LEU A 7 51.51 13.06 50.59
N LEU A 8 51.08 13.13 51.86
CA LEU A 8 49.76 12.64 52.26
C LEU A 8 48.61 13.37 51.56
N GLN A 9 48.75 14.69 51.37
CA GLN A 9 47.76 15.50 50.65
C GLN A 9 47.65 15.07 49.18
N GLN A 10 48.76 14.71 48.53
CA GLN A 10 48.73 14.24 47.15
C GLN A 10 48.18 12.82 47.02
N HIS A 11 48.51 11.93 47.95
CA HIS A 11 47.93 10.59 47.97
C HIS A 11 46.41 10.64 48.22
N SER A 12 45.94 11.45 49.16
CA SER A 12 44.51 11.58 49.42
C SER A 12 43.74 12.22 48.27
N SER A 13 44.33 13.19 47.56
CA SER A 13 43.69 13.80 46.38
C SER A 13 43.59 12.84 45.19
N LEU A 14 44.60 11.99 44.98
CA LEU A 14 44.59 10.96 43.95
C LEU A 14 43.56 9.88 44.24
N GLU A 15 43.49 9.38 45.47
CA GLU A 15 42.48 8.40 45.90
C GLU A 15 41.06 8.97 45.77
N TYR A 16 40.87 10.24 46.17
CA TYR A 16 39.58 10.92 46.02
C TYR A 16 39.19 11.11 44.55
N SER A 17 40.13 11.50 43.70
CA SER A 17 39.91 11.64 42.25
C SER A 17 39.56 10.29 41.61
N GLN A 18 40.28 9.23 41.96
CA GLN A 18 40.00 7.87 41.49
C GLN A 18 38.63 7.38 41.95
N SER A 19 38.25 7.66 43.20
CA SER A 19 36.94 7.33 43.74
C SER A 19 35.80 8.09 43.04
N GLN A 20 36.00 9.39 42.75
CA GLN A 20 35.05 10.21 41.97
C GLN A 20 34.89 9.68 40.53
N LEU A 21 35.98 9.31 39.86
CA LEU A 21 35.93 8.72 38.52
C LEU A 21 35.25 7.34 38.52
N SER A 22 35.47 6.53 39.56
CA SER A 22 34.79 5.25 39.76
C SER A 22 33.29 5.42 39.92
N LEU A 23 32.85 6.35 40.78
CA LEU A 23 31.43 6.67 40.99
C LEU A 23 30.76 7.21 39.72
N LEU A 24 31.44 8.11 39.00
CA LEU A 24 30.96 8.64 37.71
C LEU A 24 30.86 7.55 36.63
N SER A 25 31.72 6.52 36.69
CA SER A 25 31.66 5.35 35.80
C SER A 25 30.39 4.52 36.04
N VAL A 26 29.94 4.37 37.30
CA VAL A 26 28.70 3.65 37.62
C VAL A 26 27.45 4.43 37.21
N CYS A 27 27.53 5.77 37.19
CA CYS A 27 26.47 6.65 36.72
C CYS A 27 26.40 6.77 35.19
N ARG A 28 27.40 6.25 34.46
CA ARG A 28 27.43 6.26 33.00
C ARG A 28 26.69 5.04 32.47
N ASP A 29 25.38 5.21 32.29
CA ASP A 29 24.49 4.28 31.59
C ASP A 29 24.42 2.86 32.21
N PRO A 30 23.31 2.48 32.88
CA PRO A 30 23.06 1.07 33.26
C PRO A 30 22.89 0.14 32.03
N VAL A 31 23.13 0.66 30.82
CA VAL A 31 23.15 -0.05 29.54
C VAL A 31 24.48 -0.75 29.29
N ARG A 32 25.60 -0.32 29.90
CA ARG A 32 26.97 -0.78 29.54
C ARG A 32 27.69 -1.60 30.61
N THR A 33 27.06 -1.87 31.76
CA THR A 33 27.65 -2.70 32.84
C THR A 33 27.63 -4.21 32.58
N GLY A 34 27.19 -4.66 31.40
CA GLY A 34 27.28 -6.07 31.02
C GLY A 34 28.69 -6.42 30.53
N ARG A 35 29.34 -7.38 31.20
CA ARG A 35 30.53 -8.05 30.67
C ARG A 35 30.22 -8.57 29.25
N PRO A 36 31.13 -8.47 28.26
CA PRO A 36 30.86 -9.00 26.92
C PRO A 36 30.53 -10.49 27.03
N GLY A 37 29.26 -10.85 26.79
CA GLY A 37 28.74 -12.21 26.91
C GLY A 37 27.67 -12.42 27.99
N GLU A 38 27.44 -11.47 28.91
CA GLU A 38 26.38 -11.61 29.92
C GLU A 38 25.02 -11.17 29.34
N PRO A 39 24.00 -12.05 29.31
CA PRO A 39 22.69 -11.69 28.78
C PRO A 39 22.03 -10.67 29.72
N ARG A 40 21.88 -9.43 29.26
CA ARG A 40 21.23 -8.35 30.01
C ARG A 40 19.85 -8.83 30.49
N LEU A 41 19.64 -8.81 31.80
CA LEU A 41 18.43 -9.33 32.43
C LEU A 41 17.37 -8.23 32.51
N GLU A 42 16.13 -8.60 32.24
CA GLU A 42 14.95 -7.73 32.35
C GLU A 42 13.98 -8.33 33.36
N TRP A 43 13.41 -7.47 34.20
CA TRP A 43 12.39 -7.83 35.19
C TRP A 43 11.02 -7.81 34.52
N LYS A 44 10.39 -8.98 34.37
CA LYS A 44 9.04 -9.09 33.83
C LYS A 44 8.06 -9.42 34.95
N VAL A 45 7.04 -8.57 35.10
CA VAL A 45 5.92 -8.87 35.99
C VAL A 45 5.05 -9.95 35.34
N LYS A 46 4.81 -11.05 36.06
CA LYS A 46 3.89 -12.11 35.64
C LYS A 46 2.70 -12.14 36.62
N VAL A 47 1.51 -12.29 36.06
CA VAL A 47 0.23 -12.38 36.78
C VAL A 47 -0.17 -13.85 36.85
N ARG A 48 -0.66 -14.30 38.00
CA ARG A 48 -1.23 -15.64 38.21
C ARG A 48 -2.75 -15.62 38.00
N ALA A 49 -3.39 -16.79 37.94
CA ALA A 49 -4.85 -16.90 37.75
C ALA A 49 -5.64 -16.29 38.93
N ASP A 50 -5.03 -16.23 40.12
CA ASP A 50 -5.57 -15.61 41.33
C ASP A 50 -5.39 -14.07 41.36
N GLY A 51 -4.80 -13.46 40.33
CA GLY A 51 -4.54 -12.02 40.25
C GLY A 51 -3.27 -11.54 40.98
N THR A 52 -2.54 -12.42 41.68
CA THR A 52 -1.28 -12.05 42.32
C THR A 52 -0.19 -11.76 41.28
N ARG A 53 0.63 -10.74 41.55
CA ARG A 53 1.75 -10.32 40.70
C ARG A 53 3.07 -10.75 41.31
N TYR A 54 3.96 -11.32 40.50
CA TYR A 54 5.34 -11.59 40.89
C TYR A 54 6.30 -11.12 39.82
N VAL A 55 7.49 -10.70 40.23
CA VAL A 55 8.54 -10.28 39.33
C VAL A 55 9.42 -11.48 39.02
N ALA A 56 9.62 -11.76 37.73
CA ALA A 56 10.52 -12.81 37.27
C ALA A 56 11.64 -12.20 36.44
N ARG A 57 12.89 -12.54 36.77
CA ARG A 57 14.06 -12.13 36.00
C ARG A 57 14.16 -12.98 34.74
N ARG A 58 14.27 -12.36 33.57
CA ARG A 58 14.42 -13.06 32.28
C ARG A 58 15.54 -12.46 31.43
N PRO A 59 16.23 -13.25 30.60
CA PRO A 59 17.16 -12.71 29.61
C PRO A 59 16.43 -11.80 28.61
N ALA A 60 16.97 -10.61 28.35
CA ALA A 60 16.48 -9.68 27.33
C ALA A 60 16.91 -10.11 25.91
N ARG A 61 16.68 -11.39 25.57
CA ARG A 61 17.06 -11.98 24.27
C ARG A 61 16.49 -11.19 23.10
N ASP A 62 15.24 -10.72 23.22
CA ASP A 62 14.56 -9.96 22.16
C ASP A 62 15.25 -8.63 21.86
N ARG A 63 15.93 -8.03 22.84
CA ARG A 63 16.70 -6.80 22.64
C ARG A 63 18.01 -7.10 21.91
N ILE A 64 18.71 -8.16 22.31
CA ILE A 64 19.93 -8.64 21.65
C ILE A 64 19.64 -9.02 20.19
N LEU A 65 18.54 -9.72 19.94
CA LEU A 65 18.11 -10.10 18.58
C LEU A 65 17.79 -8.87 17.72
N ARG A 66 17.12 -7.85 18.29
CA ARG A 66 16.85 -6.58 17.60
C ARG A 66 18.13 -5.81 17.32
N GLU A 67 19.01 -5.62 18.30
CA GLU A 67 20.31 -4.97 18.15
C GLU A 67 21.15 -5.67 17.06
N ARG A 68 21.19 -7.01 17.06
CA ARG A 68 21.88 -7.79 16.03
C ARG A 68 21.25 -7.60 14.65
N ALA A 69 19.92 -7.60 14.54
CA ALA A 69 19.24 -7.38 13.26
C ALA A 69 19.52 -5.98 12.70
N LEU A 70 19.54 -4.95 13.56
CA LEU A 70 19.91 -3.59 13.20
C LEU A 70 21.36 -3.51 12.72
N ARG A 71 22.29 -4.15 13.44
CA ARG A 71 23.70 -4.18 13.09
C ARG A 71 23.97 -4.92 11.78
N ILE A 72 23.32 -6.07 11.56
CA ILE A 72 23.38 -6.78 10.27
C ILE A 72 22.85 -5.91 9.14
N ARG A 73 21.76 -5.16 9.37
CA ARG A 73 21.23 -4.23 8.37
C ARG A 73 22.23 -3.13 8.05
N GLU A 74 22.89 -2.57 9.06
CA GLU A 74 23.92 -1.55 8.93
C GLU A 74 25.17 -2.08 8.18
N GLU A 75 25.68 -3.24 8.57
CA GLU A 75 26.82 -3.91 7.92
C GLU A 75 26.49 -4.28 6.46
N ARG A 76 25.26 -4.74 6.19
CA ARG A 76 24.77 -5.02 4.82
C ARG A 76 24.48 -3.75 4.03
N SER A 77 24.22 -2.62 4.69
CA SER A 77 23.98 -1.34 4.04
C SER A 77 25.25 -0.61 3.59
N GLY A 78 26.43 -1.19 3.81
CA GLY A 78 27.75 -0.67 3.41
C GLY A 78 28.00 -0.53 1.90
N GLY A 79 26.95 -0.55 1.09
CA GLY A 79 26.98 -0.24 -0.34
C GLY A 79 25.55 -0.05 -0.84
N MET A 80 25.20 1.21 -1.13
CA MET A 80 23.98 1.66 -1.84
C MET A 80 22.69 0.92 -1.44
N THR A 81 22.12 1.25 -0.28
CA THR A 81 20.76 0.81 0.02
C THR A 81 19.74 1.57 -0.82
N THR A 82 18.84 0.82 -1.43
CA THR A 82 17.67 1.13 -2.28
C THR A 82 16.69 2.20 -1.74
N ASP A 83 17.05 2.94 -0.69
CA ASP A 83 16.30 4.11 -0.20
C ASP A 83 16.75 5.41 -0.89
N ASP A 84 17.92 5.41 -1.54
CA ASP A 84 18.36 6.53 -2.40
C ASP A 84 17.73 6.51 -3.81
N ASP A 85 16.89 5.49 -4.09
CA ASP A 85 15.95 5.51 -5.23
C ASP A 85 14.84 6.57 -5.04
N ALA A 86 14.84 7.29 -3.92
CA ALA A 86 14.10 8.54 -3.77
C ALA A 86 14.72 9.71 -4.54
N MET A 87 15.99 9.62 -4.97
CA MET A 87 16.69 10.71 -5.69
C MET A 87 17.18 10.36 -7.10
N SER A 88 17.18 9.08 -7.52
CA SER A 88 17.64 8.68 -8.86
C SER A 88 16.50 8.34 -9.83
N GLU A 89 15.51 9.23 -9.97
CA GLU A 89 14.52 9.16 -11.06
C GLU A 89 15.07 9.80 -12.36
N MET A 90 16.39 9.77 -12.57
CA MET A 90 17.05 10.40 -13.72
C MET A 90 18.02 9.44 -14.41
N LYS A 91 17.56 8.23 -14.78
CA LYS A 91 18.25 7.48 -15.83
C LYS A 91 17.38 6.42 -16.50
N MET A 92 17.12 6.68 -17.78
CA MET A 92 16.78 5.73 -18.86
C MET A 92 15.52 4.88 -18.68
N GLY A 93 14.45 5.32 -19.35
CA GLY A 93 13.18 4.60 -19.45
C GLY A 93 12.11 5.27 -18.63
N ARG A 94 11.02 5.68 -19.28
CA ARG A 94 9.90 6.35 -18.62
C ARG A 94 9.14 5.33 -17.78
N TYR A 95 9.64 5.04 -16.59
CA TYR A 95 8.93 4.29 -15.57
C TYR A 95 7.86 5.19 -14.97
N TRP A 96 6.69 4.62 -14.67
CA TRP A 96 5.67 5.33 -13.91
C TRP A 96 6.27 5.76 -12.58
N SER A 97 6.17 7.06 -12.28
CA SER A 97 6.56 7.60 -10.98
C SER A 97 5.77 6.91 -9.87
N LYS A 98 6.25 7.00 -8.63
CA LYS A 98 5.56 6.41 -7.48
C LYS A 98 4.13 6.94 -7.35
N GLU A 99 3.96 8.22 -7.60
CA GLU A 99 2.67 8.92 -7.67
C GLU A 99 1.80 8.37 -8.79
N GLU A 100 2.36 8.15 -9.98
CA GLU A 100 1.62 7.57 -11.10
C GLU A 100 1.19 6.13 -10.79
N ARG A 101 2.04 5.29 -10.17
CA ARG A 101 1.64 3.94 -9.74
C ARG A 101 0.49 3.98 -8.72
N LYS A 102 0.56 4.93 -7.77
CA LYS A 102 -0.51 5.16 -6.80
C LYS A 102 -1.81 5.59 -7.49
N GLN A 103 -1.72 6.43 -8.51
CA GLN A 103 -2.87 6.89 -9.29
C GLN A 103 -3.46 5.79 -10.17
N HIS A 104 -2.64 4.94 -10.78
CA HIS A 104 -3.09 3.75 -11.50
C HIS A 104 -3.82 2.76 -10.57
N LEU A 105 -3.30 2.52 -9.36
CA LEU A 105 -3.97 1.69 -8.36
C LEU A 105 -5.29 2.30 -7.90
N ALA A 106 -5.34 3.63 -7.71
CA ALA A 106 -6.56 4.34 -7.35
C ALA A 106 -7.63 4.23 -8.46
N ARG A 107 -7.25 4.46 -9.72
CA ARG A 107 -8.13 4.30 -10.90
C ARG A 107 -8.62 2.86 -11.04
N ALA A 108 -7.77 1.86 -10.79
CA ALA A 108 -8.17 0.45 -10.83
C ALA A 108 -9.18 0.10 -9.72
N ARG A 109 -8.97 0.61 -8.50
CA ARG A 109 -9.93 0.47 -7.39
C ARG A 109 -11.25 1.15 -7.70
N GLU A 110 -11.23 2.33 -8.30
CA GLU A 110 -12.42 3.07 -8.73
C GLU A 110 -13.19 2.31 -9.81
N GLN A 111 -12.52 1.79 -10.84
CA GLN A 111 -13.15 0.96 -11.85
C GLN A 111 -13.82 -0.27 -11.25
N ARG A 112 -13.16 -0.95 -10.30
CA ARG A 112 -13.74 -2.07 -9.58
C ARG A 112 -14.99 -1.67 -8.82
N LYS A 113 -14.94 -0.57 -8.04
CA LYS A 113 -16.10 0.00 -7.34
C LYS A 113 -17.24 0.33 -8.29
N ARG A 114 -16.96 0.92 -9.45
CA ARG A 114 -17.96 1.29 -10.47
C ARG A 114 -18.61 0.05 -11.10
N ARG A 115 -17.83 -1.01 -11.37
CA ARG A 115 -18.36 -2.29 -11.86
C ARG A 115 -19.22 -2.98 -10.80
N GLU A 116 -18.77 -2.99 -9.55
CA GLU A 116 -19.52 -3.54 -8.41
C GLU A 116 -20.83 -2.76 -8.18
N PHE A 117 -20.81 -1.43 -8.31
CA PHE A 117 -22.02 -0.59 -8.22
C PHE A 117 -23.00 -0.92 -9.36
N MET A 118 -22.53 -0.99 -10.60
CA MET A 118 -23.38 -1.36 -11.75
C MET A 118 -23.95 -2.77 -11.61
N GLN A 119 -23.17 -3.73 -11.08
CA GLN A 119 -23.63 -5.09 -10.83
C GLN A 119 -24.65 -5.12 -9.69
N LYS A 120 -24.41 -4.38 -8.61
CA LYS A 120 -25.36 -4.25 -7.49
C LYS A 120 -26.65 -3.58 -7.91
N SER A 121 -26.60 -2.47 -8.65
CA SER A 121 -27.79 -1.79 -9.18
C SER A 121 -28.62 -2.71 -10.09
N ARG A 122 -27.98 -3.55 -10.93
CA ARG A 122 -28.68 -4.57 -11.72
C ARG A 122 -29.42 -5.60 -10.86
N LEU A 123 -28.85 -5.99 -9.72
CA LEU A 123 -29.45 -6.94 -8.78
C LEU A 123 -30.51 -6.27 -7.88
N GLU A 124 -30.32 -5.00 -7.53
CA GLU A 124 -31.24 -4.18 -6.73
C GLU A 124 -32.51 -3.85 -7.52
N CYS A 125 -32.41 -3.52 -8.81
CA CYS A 125 -33.58 -3.43 -9.71
C CYS A 125 -34.36 -4.75 -9.83
N LEU A 126 -33.75 -5.90 -9.49
CA LEU A 126 -34.43 -7.21 -9.45
C LEU A 126 -35.07 -7.49 -8.07
N LYS A 127 -34.63 -6.81 -7.01
CA LYS A 127 -35.10 -6.99 -5.63
C LYS A 127 -36.27 -6.05 -5.29
N GLU A 128 -36.33 -4.88 -5.92
CA GLU A 128 -37.51 -4.01 -5.94
C GLU A 128 -38.60 -4.59 -6.87
N GLY A 129 -39.21 -5.70 -6.43
CA GLY A 129 -40.52 -6.15 -6.92
C GLY A 129 -41.64 -5.21 -6.44
N PRO A 130 -42.81 -5.24 -7.09
CA PRO A 130 -43.60 -4.09 -7.51
C PRO A 130 -44.34 -3.41 -6.34
N GLY A 131 -43.86 -2.26 -5.88
CA GLY A 131 -44.50 -1.58 -4.76
C GLY A 131 -44.45 -0.05 -4.72
N SER A 132 -43.65 0.64 -5.55
CA SER A 132 -43.67 2.11 -5.53
C SER A 132 -43.30 2.73 -6.87
N GLY A 133 -43.96 3.84 -7.20
CA GLY A 133 -43.61 4.70 -8.33
C GLY A 133 -44.60 4.60 -9.50
N ALA A 134 -45.69 5.35 -9.38
CA ALA A 134 -46.49 5.84 -10.49
C ALA A 134 -45.62 6.63 -11.49
N GLU A 135 -46.11 6.73 -12.73
CA GLU A 135 -45.54 7.45 -13.89
C GLU A 135 -44.36 6.76 -14.61
N GLY A 136 -44.61 6.30 -15.85
CA GLY A 136 -43.55 6.01 -16.82
C GLY A 136 -43.27 4.55 -17.17
N ARG A 137 -44.06 3.57 -16.72
CA ARG A 137 -44.00 2.22 -17.31
C ARG A 137 -44.64 2.24 -18.70
N LYS A 138 -43.88 2.68 -19.71
CA LYS A 138 -43.98 2.01 -21.01
C LYS A 138 -43.58 0.58 -20.73
N GLU A 139 -44.57 -0.30 -20.64
CA GLU A 139 -44.39 -1.74 -20.63
C GLU A 139 -43.26 -2.09 -21.58
N VAL A 140 -42.31 -2.89 -21.12
CA VAL A 140 -41.14 -3.23 -21.93
C VAL A 140 -41.64 -4.02 -23.13
N ASN A 141 -41.93 -3.29 -24.22
CA ASN A 141 -42.68 -3.79 -25.35
C ASN A 141 -41.81 -4.85 -26.03
N ILE A 142 -42.27 -6.09 -26.04
CA ILE A 142 -41.53 -7.25 -26.54
C ILE A 142 -41.06 -7.00 -27.98
N LEU A 143 -41.84 -6.26 -28.78
CA LEU A 143 -41.49 -5.85 -30.13
C LEU A 143 -40.31 -4.86 -30.13
N GLU A 144 -40.30 -3.89 -29.23
CA GLU A 144 -39.21 -2.91 -29.08
C GLU A 144 -37.92 -3.59 -28.59
N LEU A 145 -38.03 -4.52 -27.63
CA LEU A 145 -36.90 -5.33 -27.15
C LEU A 145 -36.35 -6.24 -28.25
N SER A 146 -37.23 -6.86 -29.05
CA SER A 146 -36.84 -7.68 -30.20
C SER A 146 -36.08 -6.87 -31.22
N HIS A 147 -36.61 -5.69 -31.59
CA HIS A 147 -35.94 -4.77 -32.50
C HIS A 147 -34.60 -4.30 -31.94
N LYS A 148 -34.54 -3.89 -30.67
CA LYS A 148 -33.30 -3.47 -29.99
C LYS A 148 -32.26 -4.60 -29.92
N LYS A 149 -32.69 -5.85 -29.73
CA LYS A 149 -31.82 -7.03 -29.73
C LYS A 149 -31.30 -7.34 -31.13
N MET A 150 -32.15 -7.25 -32.15
CA MET A 150 -31.77 -7.39 -33.56
C MET A 150 -30.76 -6.30 -33.96
N MET A 151 -31.01 -5.04 -33.56
CA MET A 151 -30.12 -3.91 -33.85
C MET A 151 -28.77 -4.03 -33.14
N LYS A 152 -28.73 -4.53 -31.89
CA LYS A 152 -27.47 -4.85 -31.21
C LYS A 152 -26.71 -5.99 -31.89
N LYS A 153 -27.39 -7.04 -32.34
CA LYS A 153 -26.78 -8.18 -33.03
C LYS A 153 -26.18 -7.78 -34.38
N ARG A 154 -26.87 -6.94 -35.17
CA ARG A 154 -26.31 -6.44 -36.44
C ARG A 154 -25.17 -5.44 -36.20
N ASN A 155 -25.30 -4.52 -35.24
CA ASN A 155 -24.29 -3.48 -34.99
C ASN A 155 -23.00 -4.07 -34.44
N LYS A 156 -23.08 -5.14 -33.64
CA LYS A 156 -21.91 -5.88 -33.18
C LYS A 156 -21.07 -6.40 -34.35
N LYS A 157 -21.70 -7.01 -35.36
CA LYS A 157 -20.98 -7.49 -36.55
C LYS A 157 -20.33 -6.39 -37.38
N ILE A 158 -20.90 -5.19 -37.36
CA ILE A 158 -20.38 -4.04 -38.11
C ILE A 158 -19.13 -3.46 -37.42
N LEU A 159 -19.13 -3.41 -36.08
CA LEU A 159 -18.04 -2.85 -35.29
C LEU A 159 -16.92 -3.87 -34.97
N ASP A 160 -17.19 -5.17 -35.08
CA ASP A 160 -16.20 -6.24 -34.86
C ASP A 160 -15.35 -6.55 -36.12
N ASN A 161 -15.66 -5.93 -37.27
CA ASN A 161 -15.10 -6.32 -38.57
C ASN A 161 -13.72 -5.71 -38.91
N TRP A 162 -12.96 -5.23 -37.91
CA TRP A 162 -11.66 -4.52 -38.05
C TRP A 162 -11.68 -3.25 -38.92
N MET A 163 -12.80 -2.93 -39.57
CA MET A 163 -12.98 -1.73 -40.39
C MET A 163 -12.96 -0.48 -39.51
N THR A 164 -12.11 0.48 -39.87
CA THR A 164 -11.98 1.72 -39.09
C THR A 164 -13.26 2.55 -39.19
N ILE A 165 -13.53 3.38 -38.18
CA ILE A 165 -14.69 4.30 -38.19
C ILE A 165 -14.60 5.23 -39.41
N GLN A 166 -13.39 5.65 -39.79
CA GLN A 166 -13.14 6.43 -41.00
C GLN A 166 -13.50 5.65 -42.27
N GLU A 167 -13.03 4.41 -42.43
CA GLU A 167 -13.41 3.57 -43.59
C GLU A 167 -14.91 3.28 -43.65
N LEU A 168 -15.57 3.08 -42.51
CA LEU A 168 -17.01 2.90 -42.44
C LEU A 168 -17.76 4.17 -42.84
N MET A 169 -17.29 5.35 -42.43
CA MET A 169 -17.90 6.64 -42.81
C MET A 169 -17.64 6.99 -44.28
N SER A 170 -16.47 6.64 -44.82
CA SER A 170 -16.06 6.97 -46.19
C SER A 170 -16.58 5.97 -47.23
N HIS A 171 -16.71 4.69 -46.88
CA HIS A 171 -17.04 3.60 -47.81
C HIS A 171 -18.26 2.76 -47.40
N GLY A 172 -18.88 3.00 -46.23
CA GLY A 172 -20.02 2.21 -45.76
C GLY A 172 -21.27 2.26 -46.64
N ALA A 173 -21.39 3.26 -47.53
CA ALA A 173 -22.47 3.37 -48.53
C ALA A 173 -22.10 2.77 -49.91
N ARG A 174 -20.86 2.32 -50.10
CA ARG A 174 -20.36 1.74 -51.36
C ARG A 174 -20.06 0.26 -51.15
N VAL A 175 -21.11 -0.55 -51.06
CA VAL A 175 -20.98 -2.02 -51.02
C VAL A 175 -21.39 -2.57 -52.40
N PRO A 176 -20.64 -3.50 -52.99
CA PRO A 176 -20.99 -4.13 -54.26
C PRO A 176 -22.31 -4.90 -54.11
N GLU A 177 -23.13 -4.78 -55.14
CA GLU A 177 -24.44 -5.41 -55.35
C GLU A 177 -24.52 -6.82 -54.72
N GLY A 178 -25.23 -6.94 -53.59
CA GLY A 178 -25.52 -8.25 -52.97
C GLY A 178 -25.63 -8.26 -51.44
N SER A 179 -25.08 -7.27 -50.73
CA SER A 179 -25.09 -7.22 -49.26
C SER A 179 -25.72 -5.92 -48.76
N LYS A 180 -27.02 -5.97 -48.46
CA LYS A 180 -27.80 -4.81 -47.99
C LYS A 180 -27.48 -4.50 -46.51
N VAL A 181 -26.28 -4.01 -46.24
CA VAL A 181 -25.91 -3.50 -44.90
C VAL A 181 -26.71 -2.23 -44.65
N HIS A 182 -27.76 -2.35 -43.85
CA HIS A 182 -28.56 -1.20 -43.46
C HIS A 182 -27.71 -0.21 -42.68
N ASN A 183 -27.49 0.97 -43.27
CA ASN A 183 -26.80 2.13 -42.69
C ASN A 183 -27.18 2.31 -41.21
N ALA A 184 -26.25 2.01 -40.31
CA ALA A 184 -26.49 1.95 -38.88
C ALA A 184 -26.67 3.33 -38.20
N PHE A 185 -26.47 4.43 -38.93
CA PHE A 185 -26.52 5.81 -38.40
C PHE A 185 -27.59 6.71 -39.03
N LEU A 186 -28.37 6.25 -40.02
CA LEU A 186 -29.35 7.08 -40.73
C LEU A 186 -30.73 7.20 -40.05
N SER A 187 -30.80 7.17 -38.72
CA SER A 187 -32.03 7.58 -38.00
C SER A 187 -31.88 8.99 -37.44
N VAL A 188 -31.66 9.97 -38.32
CA VAL A 188 -31.87 11.38 -37.99
C VAL A 188 -33.28 11.71 -38.45
N THR A 189 -34.23 11.75 -37.52
CA THR A 189 -35.54 12.36 -37.77
C THR A 189 -35.35 13.87 -37.73
N THR A 190 -35.55 14.53 -38.86
CA THR A 190 -35.66 15.99 -38.91
C THR A 190 -36.87 16.45 -38.09
N VAL A 191 -36.76 17.65 -37.51
CA VAL A 191 -37.78 18.34 -36.70
C VAL A 191 -39.02 18.65 -37.51
#